data_AF-A0AAV4K469-F1
#
_entry.id   AF-A0AAV4K469-F1
#
_cell.length_a   1.000
_cell.length_b   1.000
_cell.length_c   1.000
_cell.angle_alpha   90.00
_cell.angle_beta   90.00
_cell.angle_gamma   90.00
#
_symmetry.space_group_name_H-M   'P 1'
#
loop_
_entity.id
_entity.type
_entity.pdbx_description
1 polymer ?
#
loop_
_entity_poly.entity_id
_entity_poly.type
_entity_poly.pdbx_seq_one_letter_code
_entity_poly.pdbx_strand_id
1 'polypeptide(L)'
;MPVLVGVYLAAVVGANLTIAHFGASAAPYVAFAFIGLNLALRDRLHDLWGGKVAQNMGLLILAGGVLSYALNAGAGRVALASVLAFALSESAYALLYHARRHRPYLERSNTSNLLGAAVDSVIFPVVAFGGFPLAIIGLQFLAKVLGGLVWSLILNVRRGHGVQAPI
;
A
#
# COMPACT_ATOMS: atom_id res chain seq x y z
N MET A 1 -3.89 3.40 17.14
CA MET A 1 -3.41 2.22 16.41
C MET A 1 -4.55 1.41 15.76
N PRO A 2 -5.62 0.98 16.45
CA PRO A 2 -6.69 0.16 15.85
C PRO A 2 -7.39 0.82 14.65
N VAL A 3 -7.62 2.13 14.72
CA VAL A 3 -8.21 2.91 13.62
C VAL A 3 -7.36 2.83 12.35
N LEU A 4 -6.02 2.94 12.45
CA LEU A 4 -5.14 2.86 11.28
C LEU A 4 -5.20 1.48 10.62
N VAL A 5 -5.26 0.42 11.43
CA VAL A 5 -5.41 -0.96 10.95
C VAL A 5 -6.76 -1.14 10.25
N GLY A 6 -7.84 -0.66 10.85
CA GLY A 6 -9.18 -0.72 10.26
C GLY A 6 -9.26 0.01 8.92
N VAL A 7 -8.72 1.23 8.84
CA VAL A 7 -8.68 2.01 7.59
C VAL A 7 -7.78 1.33 6.55
N TYR A 8 -6.63 0.79 6.95
CA TYR A 8 -5.75 0.06 6.04
C TYR A 8 -6.46 -1.15 5.42
N LEU A 9 -7.12 -1.97 6.24
CA LEU A 9 -7.85 -3.15 5.77
C LEU A 9 -9.05 -2.77 4.90
N ALA A 10 -9.81 -1.75 5.29
CA ALA A 10 -10.93 -1.25 4.50
C ALA A 10 -10.45 -0.76 3.12
N ALA A 11 -9.28 -0.10 3.06
CA ALA A 11 -8.69 0.35 1.80
C ALA A 11 -8.23 -0.82 0.92
N VAL A 12 -7.58 -1.84 1.47
CA VAL A 12 -7.18 -3.06 0.71
C VAL A 12 -8.40 -3.79 0.18
N VAL A 13 -9.40 -4.03 1.03
CA VAL A 13 -10.63 -4.75 0.65
C VAL A 13 -11.40 -3.94 -0.39
N GLY A 14 -11.58 -2.63 -0.17
CA GLY A 14 -12.22 -1.74 -1.12
C GLY A 14 -11.52 -1.72 -2.48
N ALA A 15 -10.18 -1.67 -2.49
CA ALA A 15 -9.39 -1.77 -3.71
C ALA A 15 -9.64 -3.08 -4.47
N ASN A 16 -9.55 -4.22 -3.76
CA ASN A 16 -9.73 -5.54 -4.37
C ASN A 16 -11.14 -5.74 -4.93
N LEU A 17 -12.17 -5.34 -4.18
CA LEU A 17 -13.55 -5.43 -4.64
C LEU A 17 -13.82 -4.51 -5.84
N THR A 18 -13.26 -3.29 -5.82
CA THR A 18 -13.38 -2.35 -6.96
C THR A 18 -12.73 -2.93 -8.21
N ILE A 19 -11.52 -3.49 -8.11
CA ILE A 19 -10.85 -4.13 -9.25
C ILE A 19 -11.58 -5.39 -9.70
N ALA A 20 -12.10 -6.20 -8.79
CA ALA A 20 -12.88 -7.38 -9.14
C ALA A 20 -14.17 -7.02 -9.90
N HIS A 21 -14.77 -5.88 -9.62
CA HIS A 21 -16.01 -5.43 -10.27
C HIS A 21 -15.75 -4.69 -11.60
N PHE A 22 -14.81 -3.74 -11.63
CA PHE A 22 -14.58 -2.86 -12.79
C PHE A 22 -13.38 -3.28 -13.66
N GLY A 23 -12.59 -4.26 -13.21
CA GLY A 23 -11.44 -4.78 -13.93
C GLY A 23 -10.27 -3.80 -14.01
N ALA A 24 -9.43 -3.99 -15.02
CA ALA A 24 -8.15 -3.29 -15.15
C ALA A 24 -8.27 -1.78 -15.42
N SER A 25 -9.39 -1.33 -15.97
CA SER A 25 -9.65 0.09 -16.23
C SER A 25 -9.71 0.92 -14.93
N ALA A 26 -10.11 0.30 -13.82
CA ALA A 26 -10.18 0.96 -12.52
C ALA A 26 -8.81 1.07 -11.83
N ALA A 27 -7.79 0.35 -12.31
CA ALA A 27 -6.49 0.24 -11.64
C ALA A 27 -5.82 1.59 -11.33
N PRO A 28 -5.76 2.58 -12.24
CA PRO A 28 -5.12 3.87 -11.92
C PRO A 28 -5.86 4.66 -10.83
N TYR A 29 -7.19 4.62 -10.82
CA TYR A 29 -8.01 5.33 -9.83
C TYR A 29 -7.90 4.69 -8.45
N VAL A 30 -7.97 3.35 -8.41
CA VAL A 30 -7.77 2.57 -7.18
C VAL A 30 -6.35 2.75 -6.64
N ALA A 31 -5.36 2.76 -7.52
CA ALA A 31 -3.96 2.98 -7.20
C ALA A 31 -3.72 4.35 -6.54
N PHE A 32 -4.34 5.41 -7.08
CA PHE A 32 -4.24 6.74 -6.49
C PHE A 32 -4.91 6.83 -5.12
N ALA A 33 -6.19 6.43 -5.05
CA ALA A 33 -7.02 6.65 -3.87
C ALA A 33 -6.69 5.68 -2.74
N PHE A 34 -6.84 4.37 -2.99
CA PHE A 34 -6.69 3.34 -1.97
C PHE A 34 -5.23 2.99 -1.75
N ILE A 35 -4.49 2.64 -2.80
CA ILE A 35 -3.11 2.19 -2.62
C ILE A 35 -2.21 3.33 -2.14
N GLY A 36 -2.38 4.55 -2.68
CA GLY A 36 -1.72 5.75 -2.15
C GLY A 36 -1.97 5.97 -0.66
N LEU A 37 -3.21 5.76 -0.19
CA LEU A 37 -3.54 5.84 1.23
C LEU A 37 -2.86 4.73 2.04
N ASN A 38 -2.88 3.49 1.54
CA ASN A 38 -2.21 2.36 2.19
C ASN A 38 -0.70 2.63 2.37
N LEU A 39 -0.02 3.19 1.35
CA LEU A 39 1.39 3.56 1.43
C LEU A 39 1.65 4.52 2.61
N ALA A 40 0.83 5.56 2.77
CA ALA A 40 1.02 6.54 3.84
C ALA A 40 0.64 5.99 5.24
N LEU A 41 -0.42 5.15 5.32
CA LEU A 41 -0.82 4.48 6.57
C LEU A 41 0.23 3.49 7.04
N ARG A 42 0.84 2.77 6.11
CA ARG A 42 1.91 1.81 6.35
C ARG A 42 3.14 2.44 6.97
N ASP A 43 3.55 3.62 6.52
CA ASP A 43 4.64 4.38 7.18
C ASP A 43 4.36 4.56 8.69
N ARG A 44 3.12 4.91 9.04
CA ARG A 44 2.69 5.11 10.43
C ARG A 44 2.71 3.81 11.20
N LEU A 45 2.24 2.74 10.59
CA LEU A 45 2.22 1.41 11.20
C LEU A 45 3.65 0.89 11.44
N HIS A 46 4.60 1.17 10.53
CA HIS A 46 6.02 0.86 10.72
C HIS A 46 6.61 1.59 11.92
N ASP A 47 6.31 2.89 12.05
CA ASP A 47 6.79 3.69 13.17
C ASP A 47 6.17 3.22 14.52
N LEU A 48 4.91 2.77 14.52
CA LEU A 48 4.19 2.37 15.72
C LEU A 48 4.48 0.93 16.19
N TRP A 49 4.74 0.00 15.27
CA TRP A 49 4.90 -1.42 15.62
C TRP A 49 6.32 -1.83 15.98
N GLY A 50 7.32 -0.99 15.70
CA GLY A 50 8.72 -1.26 16.04
C GLY A 50 9.16 -2.66 15.59
N GLY A 51 9.69 -3.46 16.51
CA GLY A 51 10.18 -4.82 16.22
C GLY A 51 9.13 -5.82 15.74
N LYS A 52 7.83 -5.55 15.90
CA LYS A 52 6.74 -6.43 15.47
C LYS A 52 6.25 -6.12 14.04
N VAL A 53 6.87 -5.18 13.35
CA VAL A 53 6.40 -4.68 12.06
C VAL A 53 6.26 -5.77 11.00
N ALA A 54 7.24 -6.66 10.86
CA ALA A 54 7.21 -7.71 9.84
C ALA A 54 6.05 -8.69 10.05
N GLN A 55 5.84 -9.14 11.30
CA GLN A 55 4.72 -9.99 11.67
C GLN A 55 3.39 -9.29 11.41
N ASN A 56 3.23 -8.06 11.90
CA ASN A 56 1.96 -7.35 11.82
C ASN A 56 1.61 -6.99 10.36
N MET A 57 2.57 -6.52 9.55
CA MET A 57 2.34 -6.29 8.13
C MET A 57 1.96 -7.58 7.39
N GLY A 58 2.67 -8.68 7.66
CA GLY A 58 2.32 -9.99 7.09
C GLY A 58 0.88 -10.40 7.44
N LEU A 59 0.48 -10.26 8.69
CA LEU A 59 -0.89 -10.54 9.12
C LEU A 59 -1.92 -9.62 8.47
N LEU A 60 -1.64 -8.31 8.31
CA LEU A 60 -2.55 -7.39 7.62
C LEU A 60 -2.73 -7.75 6.14
N ILE A 61 -1.64 -8.11 5.45
CA ILE A 61 -1.67 -8.49 4.04
C ILE A 61 -2.51 -9.76 3.87
N LEU A 62 -2.27 -10.78 4.70
CA LEU A 62 -3.03 -12.02 4.68
C LEU A 62 -4.50 -11.79 5.04
N ALA A 63 -4.79 -11.03 6.10
CA ALA A 63 -6.15 -10.70 6.50
C ALA A 63 -6.89 -9.93 5.40
N GLY A 64 -6.26 -8.95 4.76
CA GLY A 64 -6.84 -8.21 3.63
C GLY A 64 -7.19 -9.12 2.45
N GLY A 65 -6.30 -10.05 2.10
CA GLY A 65 -6.56 -11.05 1.06
C GLY A 65 -7.71 -11.99 1.40
N VAL A 66 -7.71 -12.57 2.60
CA VAL A 66 -8.77 -13.48 3.10
C VAL A 66 -10.11 -12.76 3.14
N LEU A 67 -10.17 -11.55 3.69
CA LEU A 67 -11.41 -10.76 3.75
C LEU A 67 -11.92 -10.41 2.35
N SER A 68 -11.03 -10.05 1.42
CA SER A 68 -11.41 -9.76 0.04
C SER A 68 -12.04 -10.98 -0.65
N TYR A 69 -11.45 -12.17 -0.45
CA TYR A 69 -11.99 -13.42 -0.98
C TYR A 69 -13.31 -13.83 -0.32
N ALA A 70 -13.41 -13.70 1.00
CA ALA A 70 -14.61 -14.05 1.75
C ALA A 70 -15.81 -13.17 1.37
N LEU A 71 -15.58 -11.88 1.08
CA LEU A 71 -16.62 -10.95 0.66
C LEU A 71 -17.02 -11.11 -0.81
N ASN A 72 -16.10 -11.54 -1.66
CA ASN A 72 -16.38 -11.83 -3.06
C ASN A 72 -15.45 -12.95 -3.57
N ALA A 73 -15.98 -14.16 -3.72
CA ALA A 73 -15.21 -15.30 -4.25
C ALA A 73 -14.70 -15.03 -5.68
N GLY A 74 -15.42 -14.23 -6.48
CA GLY A 74 -14.99 -13.77 -7.80
C GLY A 74 -13.74 -12.86 -7.76
N ALA A 75 -13.41 -12.31 -6.59
CA ALA A 75 -12.18 -11.57 -6.38
C ALA A 75 -10.96 -12.47 -6.10
N GLY A 76 -11.07 -13.80 -6.11
CA GLY A 76 -9.97 -14.70 -5.72
C GLY A 76 -8.64 -14.46 -6.43
N ARG A 77 -8.65 -14.27 -7.76
CA ARG A 77 -7.43 -13.95 -8.53
C ARG A 77 -6.86 -12.58 -8.15
N VAL A 78 -7.73 -11.58 -7.95
CA VAL A 78 -7.35 -10.22 -7.55
C VAL A 78 -6.79 -10.20 -6.13
N ALA A 79 -7.41 -10.93 -5.20
CA ALA A 79 -6.97 -11.07 -3.83
C ALA A 79 -5.59 -11.76 -3.75
N LEU A 80 -5.36 -12.82 -4.52
CA LEU A 80 -4.06 -13.47 -4.61
C LEU A 80 -2.99 -12.53 -5.19
N ALA A 81 -3.31 -11.84 -6.29
CA ALA A 81 -2.42 -10.84 -6.88
C ALA A 81 -2.07 -9.73 -5.89
N SER A 82 -3.06 -9.24 -5.15
CA SER A 82 -2.90 -8.25 -4.09
C SER A 82 -1.96 -8.77 -2.99
N VAL A 83 -2.17 -10.00 -2.48
CA VAL A 83 -1.31 -10.56 -1.43
C VAL A 83 0.14 -10.63 -1.90
N LEU A 84 0.40 -11.17 -3.09
CA LEU A 84 1.76 -11.29 -3.64
C LEU A 84 2.41 -9.91 -3.88
N ALA A 85 1.67 -8.99 -4.49
CA ALA A 85 2.16 -7.65 -4.79
C ALA A 85 2.47 -6.87 -3.50
N PHE A 86 1.55 -6.90 -2.53
CA PHE A 86 1.79 -6.28 -1.23
C PHE A 86 2.96 -6.93 -0.49
N ALA A 87 3.11 -8.26 -0.46
CA ALA A 87 4.22 -8.90 0.26
C ALA A 87 5.59 -8.48 -0.30
N LEU A 88 5.74 -8.51 -1.63
CA LEU A 88 6.99 -8.13 -2.30
C LEU A 88 7.25 -6.63 -2.18
N SER A 89 6.22 -5.81 -2.40
CA SER A 89 6.29 -4.35 -2.23
C SER A 89 6.64 -3.97 -0.81
N GLU A 90 6.05 -4.63 0.19
CA GLU A 90 6.36 -4.39 1.60
C GLU A 90 7.81 -4.72 1.91
N SER A 91 8.28 -5.88 1.48
CA SER A 91 9.63 -6.33 1.78
C SER A 91 10.67 -5.35 1.24
N ALA A 92 10.52 -4.91 -0.02
CA ALA A 92 11.40 -3.92 -0.64
C ALA A 92 11.30 -2.55 0.04
N TYR A 93 10.08 -2.10 0.32
CA TYR A 93 9.83 -0.84 1.03
C TYR A 93 10.44 -0.82 2.43
N ALA A 94 10.21 -1.87 3.23
CA ALA A 94 10.61 -1.94 4.62
C ALA A 94 12.12 -1.82 4.78
N LEU A 95 12.88 -2.50 3.91
CA LEU A 95 14.34 -2.41 3.87
C LEU A 95 14.79 -0.95 3.68
N LEU A 96 14.25 -0.27 2.66
CA LEU A 96 14.64 1.10 2.35
C LEU A 96 14.16 2.11 3.42
N TYR A 97 12.94 1.94 3.92
CA TYR A 97 12.35 2.82 4.93
C TYR A 97 13.13 2.78 6.24
N HIS A 98 13.47 1.59 6.72
CA HIS A 98 14.26 1.43 7.94
C HIS A 98 15.74 1.81 7.74
N ALA A 99 16.32 1.55 6.55
CA ALA A 99 17.67 2.04 6.23
C ALA A 99 17.75 3.58 6.24
N ARG A 100 16.65 4.27 5.87
CA ARG A 100 16.55 5.74 5.88
C ARG A 100 15.93 6.30 7.16
N ARG A 101 15.93 5.56 8.29
CA ARG A 101 15.28 6.00 9.54
C ARG A 101 15.69 7.38 10.05
N HIS A 102 16.92 7.81 9.77
CA HIS A 102 17.47 9.11 10.19
C HIS A 102 17.10 10.29 9.27
N ARG A 103 16.43 10.03 8.14
CA ARG A 103 15.96 11.08 7.22
C ARG A 103 14.62 11.66 7.67
N PRO A 104 14.30 12.92 7.30
CA PRO A 104 13.00 13.51 7.55
C PRO A 104 11.87 12.63 7.00
N TYR A 105 10.70 12.64 7.67
CA TYR A 105 9.60 11.75 7.33
C TYR A 105 9.21 11.79 5.85
N LEU A 106 9.04 12.98 5.25
CA LEU A 106 8.62 13.10 3.86
C LEU A 106 9.65 12.51 2.89
N GLU A 107 10.94 12.69 3.14
CA GLU A 107 11.99 12.10 2.31
C GLU A 107 11.97 10.57 2.45
N ARG A 108 11.99 10.08 3.70
CA ARG A 108 11.98 8.64 4.02
C ARG A 108 10.75 7.93 3.45
N SER A 109 9.57 8.53 3.62
CA SER A 109 8.29 8.00 3.13
C SER A 109 8.28 7.94 1.60
N ASN A 110 8.49 9.07 0.91
CA ASN A 110 8.33 9.11 -0.54
C ASN A 110 9.40 8.31 -1.28
N THR A 111 10.63 8.26 -0.78
CA THR A 111 11.69 7.43 -1.41
C THR A 111 11.42 5.94 -1.27
N SER A 112 10.96 5.48 -0.10
CA SER A 112 10.59 4.07 0.09
C SER A 112 9.30 3.71 -0.64
N ASN A 113 8.32 4.62 -0.63
CA ASN A 113 7.04 4.42 -1.33
C ASN A 113 7.21 4.37 -2.84
N LEU A 114 8.18 5.10 -3.42
CA LEU A 114 8.55 4.97 -4.82
C LEU A 114 8.97 3.53 -5.18
N LEU A 115 9.83 2.92 -4.36
CA LEU A 115 10.29 1.54 -4.56
C LEU A 115 9.12 0.54 -4.40
N GLY A 116 8.34 0.68 -3.34
CA GLY A 116 7.17 -0.17 -3.11
C GLY A 116 6.13 -0.04 -4.24
N ALA A 117 5.87 1.18 -4.71
CA ALA A 117 4.97 1.45 -5.83
C ALA A 117 5.47 0.82 -7.12
N ALA A 118 6.78 0.85 -7.41
CA ALA A 118 7.34 0.22 -8.59
C ALA A 118 7.13 -1.30 -8.58
N VAL A 119 7.48 -1.96 -7.47
CA VAL A 119 7.32 -3.41 -7.31
C VAL A 119 5.85 -3.81 -7.44
N ASP A 120 4.97 -3.18 -6.67
CA ASP A 120 3.54 -3.46 -6.69
C ASP A 120 2.95 -3.25 -8.09
N SER A 121 3.40 -2.20 -8.78
CA SER A 121 2.85 -1.84 -10.09
C SER A 121 3.24 -2.79 -11.21
N VAL A 122 4.26 -3.61 -11.02
CA VAL A 122 4.60 -4.70 -11.94
C VAL A 122 3.87 -5.97 -11.53
N ILE A 123 3.98 -6.37 -10.26
CA ILE A 123 3.49 -7.67 -9.79
C ILE A 123 1.96 -7.75 -9.89
N PHE A 124 1.25 -6.71 -9.43
CA PHE A 124 -0.21 -6.77 -9.34
C PHE A 124 -0.88 -6.99 -10.70
N PRO A 125 -0.66 -6.20 -11.76
CA PRO A 125 -1.35 -6.39 -13.05
C PRO A 125 -0.97 -7.70 -13.74
N VAL A 126 0.29 -8.09 -13.64
CA VAL A 126 0.80 -9.32 -14.26
C VAL A 126 0.05 -10.52 -13.69
N VAL A 127 -0.17 -10.56 -12.38
CA VAL A 127 -0.91 -11.65 -11.73
C VAL A 127 -2.43 -11.47 -11.85
N ALA A 128 -2.94 -10.25 -11.69
CA ALA A 128 -4.38 -9.98 -11.65
C ALA A 128 -5.04 -10.05 -13.04
N PHE A 129 -4.33 -9.65 -14.09
CA PHE A 129 -4.88 -9.54 -15.45
C PHE A 129 -4.18 -10.47 -16.46
N GLY A 130 -3.01 -11.00 -16.13
CA GLY A 130 -2.20 -11.80 -17.04
C GLY A 130 -1.40 -10.95 -18.03
N GLY A 131 -0.40 -11.57 -18.67
CA GLY A 131 0.48 -10.89 -19.62
C GLY A 131 1.34 -9.80 -18.98
N PHE A 132 1.69 -8.78 -19.76
CA PHE A 132 2.49 -7.64 -19.30
C PHE A 132 1.86 -6.30 -19.73
N PRO A 133 0.77 -5.86 -19.06
CA PRO A 133 -0.02 -4.72 -19.50
C PRO A 133 0.68 -3.37 -19.20
N LEU A 134 1.67 -3.03 -20.03
CA LEU A 134 2.58 -1.87 -19.85
C LEU A 134 1.86 -0.56 -19.54
N ALA A 135 0.77 -0.26 -20.23
CA ALA A 135 0.00 0.97 -20.01
C ALA A 135 -0.59 1.01 -18.58
N ILE A 136 -1.17 -0.10 -18.10
CA ILE A 136 -1.73 -0.19 -16.75
C ILE A 136 -0.60 -0.10 -15.71
N ILE A 137 0.51 -0.81 -15.93
CA ILE A 137 1.71 -0.77 -15.07
C ILE A 137 2.18 0.69 -14.90
N GLY A 138 2.38 1.40 -16.01
CA GLY A 138 2.86 2.79 -15.99
C GLY A 138 1.86 3.76 -15.32
N LEU A 139 0.58 3.69 -15.70
CA LEU A 139 -0.44 4.57 -15.16
C LEU A 139 -0.64 4.37 -13.65
N GLN A 140 -0.72 3.13 -13.19
CA GLN A 140 -0.90 2.88 -11.76
C GLN A 140 0.35 3.20 -10.95
N PHE A 141 1.54 3.04 -11.53
CA PHE A 141 2.79 3.43 -10.87
C PHE A 141 2.78 4.93 -10.60
N LEU A 142 2.51 5.73 -11.63
CA LEU A 142 2.37 7.17 -11.49
C LEU A 142 1.28 7.54 -10.48
N ALA A 143 0.13 6.88 -10.55
CA ALA A 143 -0.97 7.09 -9.62
C ALA A 143 -0.60 6.79 -8.16
N LYS A 144 0.11 5.68 -7.88
CA LYS A 144 0.60 5.34 -6.53
C LYS A 144 1.60 6.35 -6.01
N VAL A 145 2.52 6.80 -6.86
CA VAL A 145 3.53 7.80 -6.48
C VAL A 145 2.85 9.12 -6.12
N LEU A 146 1.95 9.61 -6.97
CA LEU A 146 1.21 10.85 -6.73
C LEU A 146 0.29 10.73 -5.51
N GLY A 147 -0.48 9.64 -5.42
CA GLY A 147 -1.37 9.38 -4.29
C GLY A 147 -0.59 9.28 -2.98
N GLY A 148 0.49 8.50 -2.97
CA GLY A 148 1.38 8.36 -1.81
C GLY A 148 1.99 9.69 -1.37
N LEU A 149 2.40 10.54 -2.31
CA LEU A 149 2.87 11.89 -2.02
C LEU A 149 1.77 12.74 -1.36
N VAL A 150 0.57 12.80 -1.97
CA VAL A 150 -0.55 13.58 -1.41
C VAL A 150 -0.90 13.09 -0.01
N TRP A 151 -1.06 11.79 0.20
CA TRP A 151 -1.41 11.23 1.50
C TRP A 151 -0.31 11.41 2.54
N SER A 152 0.97 11.27 2.16
CA SER A 152 2.09 11.53 3.08
C SER A 152 2.14 12.99 3.53
N LEU A 153 1.83 13.95 2.65
CA LEU A 153 1.71 15.37 3.00
C LEU A 153 0.55 15.62 3.98
N ILE A 154 -0.64 15.07 3.69
CA ILE A 154 -1.82 15.19 4.57
C ILE A 154 -1.51 14.64 5.96
N LEU A 155 -0.89 13.47 6.04
CA LEU A 155 -0.50 12.88 7.32
C LEU A 155 0.63 13.65 8.00
N ASN A 156 1.58 14.24 7.27
CA ASN A 156 2.66 15.02 7.85
C ASN A 156 2.14 16.28 8.56
N VAL A 157 1.17 16.98 7.98
CA VAL A 157 0.53 18.15 8.61
C VAL A 157 -0.07 17.79 9.98
N ARG A 158 -0.70 16.61 10.08
CA ARG A 158 -1.28 16.12 11.35
C ARG A 158 -0.21 15.70 12.37
N ARG A 159 1.02 15.40 11.94
CA ARG A 159 2.19 15.17 12.80
C ARG A 159 2.69 16.47 13.43
N GLY A 160 2.72 17.56 12.65
CA GLY A 160 3.17 18.87 13.13
C GLY A 160 2.27 19.49 14.22
N HIS A 161 0.98 19.16 14.25
CA HIS A 161 0.01 19.69 15.22
C HIS A 161 -0.16 18.80 16.48
N GLY A 162 0.41 17.60 16.48
CA GLY A 162 0.24 16.63 17.55
C GLY A 162 1.58 16.05 17.98
N VAL A 163 2.17 16.69 18.99
CA VAL A 163 3.27 16.20 19.85
C VAL A 163 4.53 15.74 19.09
N GLN A 164 5.61 16.50 19.28
CA GLN A 164 6.97 16.04 19.04
C GLN A 164 7.19 14.74 19.82
N ALA A 165 7.38 13.62 19.13
CA ALA A 165 7.89 12.41 19.77
C ALA A 165 9.35 12.70 20.21
N PRO A 166 9.74 12.33 21.44
CA PRO A 166 11.12 12.49 21.86
C PRO A 166 12.02 11.62 20.98
N ILE A 167 13.15 12.23 20.64
CA ILE A 167 14.34 11.65 19.98
C ILE A 167 14.80 10.35 20.65
#